data_AF-A0A4S3KDJ4-F1
#
_entry.id   AF-A0A4S3KDJ4-F1
#
_cell.length_a   1.000
_cell.length_b   1.000
_cell.length_c   1.000
_cell.angle_alpha   90.00
_cell.angle_beta   90.00
_cell.angle_gamma   90.00
#
_symmetry.space_group_name_H-M   'P 1'
#
loop_
_entity.id
_entity.type
_entity.pdbx_description
1 polymer ?
#
loop_
_entity_poly.entity_id
_entity_poly.type
_entity_poly.pdbx_seq_one_letter_code
_entity_poly.pdbx_strand_id
1 'polypeptide(L)'
;MAQCVILNADGTLSPTGQAVSECTGYVLVSGSEYGLIQAVNTAFSAPSPAQAQGWFIGAWGAVMVFYIASRCVGAVISMFK
;
A
#
# COMPACT_ATOMS: atom_id res chain seq x y z
N MET A 1 0.01 -20.31 10.24
CA MET A 1 -1.26 -19.58 10.10
C MET A 1 -1.69 -19.16 11.49
N ALA A 2 -1.17 -18.04 11.97
CA ALA A 2 -1.40 -17.56 13.33
C ALA A 2 -1.65 -16.06 13.27
N GLN A 3 -2.77 -15.62 13.83
CA GLN A 3 -3.15 -14.22 13.89
C GLN A 3 -2.95 -13.70 15.31
N CYS A 4 -2.36 -12.52 15.42
CA CYS A 4 -2.18 -11.86 16.70
C CYS A 4 -3.51 -11.32 17.21
N VAL A 5 -3.85 -11.65 18.46
CA VAL A 5 -5.11 -11.22 19.08
C VAL A 5 -4.87 -10.72 20.49
N ILE A 6 -5.63 -9.72 20.90
CA ILE A 6 -5.72 -9.30 22.30
C ILE A 6 -7.02 -9.85 22.88
N LEU A 7 -6.92 -10.42 24.08
CA LEU A 7 -8.08 -10.82 24.87
C LEU A 7 -8.58 -9.59 25.63
N ASN A 8 -9.75 -9.12 25.24
CA ASN A 8 -10.43 -8.02 25.92
C ASN A 8 -11.01 -8.49 27.26
N ALA A 9 -11.27 -7.57 28.19
CA ALA A 9 -11.79 -7.88 29.53
C ALA A 9 -13.20 -8.51 29.52
N ASP A 10 -13.91 -8.41 28.40
CA ASP A 10 -15.21 -9.03 28.13
C ASP A 10 -15.09 -10.49 27.62
N GLY A 11 -13.87 -10.99 27.44
CA GLY A 11 -13.59 -12.33 26.91
C GLY A 11 -13.60 -12.41 25.38
N THR A 12 -13.76 -11.29 24.67
CA THR A 12 -13.69 -11.27 23.20
C THR A 12 -12.24 -11.19 22.71
N LEU A 13 -12.00 -11.75 21.52
CA LEU A 13 -10.71 -11.70 20.85
C LEU A 13 -10.76 -10.63 19.77
N SER A 14 -9.93 -9.60 19.91
CA SER A 14 -9.78 -8.56 18.88
C SER A 14 -8.50 -8.77 18.09
N PRO A 15 -8.57 -8.83 16.74
CA PRO A 15 -7.39 -8.98 15.90
C PRO A 15 -6.53 -7.72 15.95
N THR A 16 -5.22 -7.91 16.05
CA THR A 16 -4.26 -6.80 15.99
C THR A 16 -3.43 -6.89 14.71
N GLY A 17 -2.94 -5.74 14.24
CA GLY A 17 -2.06 -5.65 13.07
C GLY A 17 -0.60 -5.99 13.36
N GLN A 18 -0.25 -6.41 14.58
CA GLN A 18 1.12 -6.64 15.04
C GLN A 18 1.68 -7.97 14.51
N ALA A 19 3.00 -8.03 14.36
CA ALA A 19 3.71 -9.24 13.96
C ALA A 19 3.61 -10.30 15.07
N VAL A 20 3.42 -11.58 14.71
CA VAL A 20 3.23 -12.70 15.64
C VAL A 20 4.36 -12.83 16.68
N SER A 21 5.57 -12.36 16.36
CA SER A 21 6.73 -12.33 17.27
C SER A 21 6.61 -11.34 18.43
N GLU A 22 5.74 -10.34 18.33
CA GLU A 22 5.56 -9.27 19.32
C GLU A 22 4.26 -9.42 20.12
N CYS A 23 3.57 -10.56 19.96
CA CYS A 23 2.22 -10.75 20.44
C CYS A 23 2.15 -11.51 21.76
N THR A 24 1.38 -10.99 22.70
CA THR A 24 1.06 -11.66 23.98
C THR A 24 0.22 -12.93 23.77
N GLY A 25 -0.53 -13.02 22.67
CA GLY A 25 -1.34 -14.19 22.31
C GLY A 25 -1.56 -14.31 20.79
N TYR A 26 -1.66 -15.55 20.31
CA TYR A 26 -1.94 -15.85 18.92
C TYR A 26 -3.04 -16.93 18.80
N VAL A 27 -3.85 -16.83 17.75
CA VAL A 27 -4.88 -17.82 17.41
C VAL A 27 -4.57 -18.43 16.05
N LEU A 28 -4.71 -19.75 15.95
CA LEU A 28 -4.56 -20.46 14.70
C LEU A 28 -5.82 -20.27 13.87
N VAL A 29 -5.68 -19.62 12.72
CA VAL A 29 -6.76 -19.36 11.76
C VAL A 29 -6.60 -20.24 10.53
N SER A 30 -7.71 -20.44 9.80
CA SER A 30 -7.69 -21.16 8.53
C SER A 30 -6.82 -20.41 7.49
N GLY A 31 -6.26 -21.14 6.52
CA GLY A 31 -5.38 -20.53 5.51
C GLY A 31 -6.06 -19.48 4.64
N SER A 32 -7.36 -19.63 4.41
CA SER A 32 -8.19 -18.67 3.68
C SER A 32 -8.39 -17.36 4.42
N GLU A 33 -8.57 -17.40 5.75
CA GLU A 33 -8.75 -16.20 6.56
C GLU A 33 -7.41 -15.49 6.79
N TYR A 34 -6.33 -16.25 6.97
CA TYR A 34 -4.99 -15.70 7.13
C TYR A 34 -4.54 -14.91 5.89
N GLY A 35 -4.80 -15.44 4.68
CA GLY A 35 -4.44 -14.76 3.44
C GLY A 35 -5.17 -13.42 3.25
N LEU A 36 -6.43 -13.35 3.67
CA LEU A 36 -7.24 -12.13 3.55
C LEU A 36 -6.77 -11.05 4.54
N ILE A 37 -6.49 -11.44 5.79
CA ILE A 37 -5.93 -10.53 6.80
C ILE A 37 -4.54 -10.03 6.35
N GLN A 38 -3.70 -10.90 5.80
CA GLN A 38 -2.38 -10.52 5.30
C GLN A 38 -2.47 -9.54 4.12
N ALA A 39 -3.40 -9.76 3.19
CA ALA A 39 -3.62 -8.85 2.06
C ALA A 39 -4.08 -7.46 2.52
N VAL A 40 -5.04 -7.42 3.46
CA VAL A 40 -5.53 -6.16 4.04
C VAL A 40 -4.41 -5.43 4.79
N ASN A 41 -3.66 -6.14 5.63
CA ASN A 41 -2.57 -5.53 6.41
C ASN A 41 -1.44 -5.04 5.50
N THR A 42 -1.15 -5.75 4.41
CA THR A 42 -0.20 -5.29 3.39
C THR A 42 -0.71 -4.04 2.66
N ALA A 43 -2.00 -3.97 2.33
CA ALA A 43 -2.59 -2.81 1.66
C ALA A 43 -2.58 -1.53 2.51
N PHE A 44 -2.72 -1.66 3.84
CA PHE A 44 -2.71 -0.53 4.78
C PHE A 44 -1.37 -0.34 5.49
N SER A 45 -0.36 -1.13 5.15
CA SER A 45 0.98 -0.97 5.72
C SER A 45 1.60 0.34 5.26
N ALA A 46 2.33 1.00 6.16
CA ALA A 46 3.03 2.23 5.82
C ALA A 46 4.02 1.94 4.67
N PRO A 47 3.94 2.68 3.55
CA PRO A 47 4.80 2.42 2.41
C PRO A 47 6.26 2.65 2.79
N SER A 48 7.14 1.79 2.29
CA SER A 48 8.58 2.02 2.43
C SER A 48 8.99 3.34 1.76
N PRO A 49 10.07 4.01 2.20
CA PRO A 49 10.54 5.25 1.58
C PRO A 49 10.76 5.11 0.06
N ALA A 50 11.21 3.94 -0.40
CA ALA A 50 11.40 3.64 -1.82
C ALA A 50 10.07 3.58 -2.59
N GLN A 51 9.03 2.98 -2.02
CA GLN A 51 7.69 2.94 -2.65
C GLN A 51 7.05 4.32 -2.72
N ALA A 52 7.20 5.13 -1.65
CA ALA A 52 6.69 6.50 -1.63
C ALA A 52 7.36 7.37 -2.71
N GLN A 53 8.69 7.26 -2.88
CA GLN A 53 9.42 7.92 -3.96
C GLN A 53 8.95 7.45 -5.34
N GLY A 54 8.73 6.14 -5.52
CA GLY A 54 8.23 5.57 -6.77
C GLY A 54 6.85 6.13 -7.17
N TRP A 55 5.93 6.25 -6.21
CA TRP A 55 4.60 6.83 -6.46
C TRP A 55 4.67 8.31 -6.82
N PHE A 56 5.53 9.07 -6.12
CA PHE A 56 5.72 10.49 -6.42
C PHE A 56 6.33 10.71 -7.81
N ILE A 57 7.45 10.03 -8.10
CA ILE A 57 8.16 10.15 -9.38
C ILE A 57 7.29 9.63 -10.53
N GLY A 58 6.52 8.56 -10.32
CA GLY A 58 5.61 8.02 -11.32
C GLY A 58 4.50 9.01 -11.68
N ALA A 59 3.78 9.53 -10.69
CA ALA A 59 2.69 10.48 -10.92
C ALA A 59 3.20 11.82 -11.49
N TRP A 60 4.26 12.38 -10.90
CA TRP A 60 4.86 13.63 -11.39
C TRP A 60 5.47 13.46 -12.78
N GLY A 61 6.16 12.35 -13.01
CA GLY A 61 6.79 12.02 -14.28
C GLY A 61 5.77 11.90 -15.42
N ALA A 62 4.61 11.28 -15.16
CA ALA A 62 3.54 11.20 -16.14
C ALA A 62 3.06 12.59 -16.59
N VAL A 63 2.84 13.51 -15.63
CA VAL A 63 2.42 14.89 -15.94
C VAL A 63 3.48 15.61 -16.77
N MET A 64 4.76 15.45 -16.42
CA MET A 64 5.86 16.05 -17.18
C MET A 64 5.96 15.51 -18.61
N VAL A 65 5.79 14.20 -18.82
CA VAL A 65 5.81 13.59 -20.15
C VAL A 65 4.68 14.16 -21.02
N PHE A 66 3.46 14.24 -20.48
CA PHE A 66 2.35 14.84 -21.22
C PHE A 66 2.60 16.31 -21.53
N TYR A 67 3.13 17.08 -20.58
CA TYR A 67 3.46 18.48 -20.79
C TYR A 67 4.50 18.66 -21.92
N ILE A 68 5.59 17.90 -21.89
CA ILE A 68 6.64 17.96 -22.92
C ILE A 68 6.08 17.56 -24.28
N ALA A 69 5.28 16.48 -24.35
CA ALA A 69 4.65 16.05 -25.59
C ALA A 69 3.75 17.15 -26.18
N SER A 70 2.90 17.77 -25.35
CA SER A 70 2.07 18.91 -25.78
C SER A 70 2.91 20.10 -26.23
N ARG A 71 4.04 20.37 -25.57
CA ARG A 71 4.93 21.47 -25.95
C ARG A 71 5.64 21.23 -27.28
N CYS A 72 6.06 20.00 -27.56
CA CYS A 72 6.65 19.63 -28.84
C CYS A 72 5.62 19.77 -29.98
N VAL A 73 4.40 19.27 -29.78
CA VAL A 73 3.33 19.39 -30.79
C VAL A 73 2.98 20.87 -31.03
N GLY A 74 2.85 21.67 -29.97
CA GLY A 74 2.61 23.12 -30.09
C GLY A 74 3.73 23.86 -30.82
N ALA A 75 4.98 23.49 -30.58
CA ALA A 75 6.13 24.07 -31.27
C ALA A 75 6.10 23.77 -32.79
N VAL A 76 5.82 22.52 -33.17
CA VAL A 76 5.69 22.14 -34.59
C VAL A 76 4.57 22.92 -35.28
N ILE A 77 3.39 23.02 -34.65
CA ILE A 77 2.27 23.78 -35.21
C ILE A 77 2.62 25.27 -35.37
N SER A 78 3.37 25.85 -34.42
CA SER A 78 3.81 27.24 -34.50
C SER A 78 4.82 27.53 -35.61
N MET A 79 5.50 26.51 -36.15
CA MET A 79 6.42 26.69 -37.29
C MET A 79 5.72 26.75 -38.64
N PHE A 80 4.46 26.33 -38.73
CA PHE A 80 3.66 26.32 -39.96
C PHE A 80 2.59 27.43 -40.00
N LYS A 81 2.64 28.37 -39.06
CA LYS A 81 1.74 29.52 -38.97
C LYS A 81 2.55 30.80 -39.09
#